data_AF-A0A945LCQ8-F1
#
_entry.id   AF-A0A945LCQ8-F1
#
_cell.length_a   1.000
_cell.length_b   1.000
_cell.length_c   1.000
_cell.angle_alpha   90.00
_cell.angle_beta   90.00
_cell.angle_gamma   90.00
#
_symmetry.space_group_name_H-M   'P 1'
#
loop_
_entity.id
_entity.type
_entity.pdbx_description
1 polymer ?
#
loop_
_entity_poly.entity_id
_entity_poly.type
_entity_poly.pdbx_seq_one_letter_code
_entity_poly.pdbx_strand_id
1 'polypeptide(L)'
;MSAPSPVSSKIPLFEAAKRTFVQATRHYQDRQYVAAMKVLKKLWRKYPVGDAVWGHRDHKVAKLNYGSPPFYYALMMLSEVTHWRLKKKPQGPASKITLRIVLIGKSAGLQPRSPGELTRRQGVVVRHVLHNSLRNDRETFHQSLWLFREYVAFITGGKLDLKIKFLDLPNVSVPVRVAASPLRMAGLDYQRAWPVIWNAIPADIQASSDWWWILYPSHVPPKSAGFGNNDFITGGMAAGARGEPVFLIDDLWLVRKPPHLGAGDYSDLERQAYLPQWLQHEFFHHLFRNYPEFKLEAKSHQWFDRQAWPKDFKGQYEPDYYANALHKRLMNARPPLHVTLRHLPTAGPAPIPNPTTKPAPAGAALSDIAGTYRRTPVENDWHVGKISTGSAKGSKKGVVMWRNKAGRSWRLKPDLGRGMLVTGPDNPYFESQPVSARDFTLIYKTNAGMGGAKIIGFKFLGEFYRKD
;
A
#
# COMPACT_ATOMS: atom_id res chain seq x y z
N MET A 1 24.24 37.73 -18.58
CA MET A 1 22.96 37.51 -17.88
C MET A 1 21.92 37.16 -18.92
N SER A 2 21.60 35.88 -19.08
CA SER A 2 20.59 35.43 -20.04
C SER A 2 19.27 35.26 -19.31
N ALA A 3 18.23 35.97 -19.77
CA ALA A 3 16.89 35.88 -19.23
C ALA A 3 16.40 34.42 -19.20
N PRO A 4 15.58 34.02 -18.20
CA PRO A 4 14.97 32.70 -18.19
C PRO A 4 14.07 32.56 -19.42
N SER A 5 14.39 31.58 -20.26
CA SER A 5 13.57 31.24 -21.43
C SER A 5 12.14 30.92 -20.97
N PRO A 6 11.10 31.58 -21.49
CA PRO A 6 9.73 31.28 -21.13
C PRO A 6 9.40 29.89 -21.67
N VAL A 7 9.04 28.96 -20.80
CA VAL A 7 8.48 27.68 -21.21
C VAL A 7 7.17 27.99 -21.96
N SER A 8 7.28 28.02 -23.28
CA SER A 8 6.21 28.34 -24.23
C SER A 8 5.01 27.41 -24.02
N SER A 9 3.92 27.97 -23.48
CA SER A 9 2.55 28.05 -24.01
C SER A 9 2.10 27.26 -25.27
N LYS A 10 2.74 26.17 -25.70
CA LYS A 10 2.41 25.47 -26.96
C LYS A 10 2.49 23.95 -26.89
N ILE A 11 1.77 23.32 -25.96
CA ILE A 11 1.37 21.92 -26.14
C ILE A 11 -0.14 21.84 -25.96
N PRO A 12 -0.91 21.77 -27.06
CA PRO A 12 -2.37 21.77 -27.02
C PRO A 12 -2.97 20.74 -26.06
N LEU A 13 -2.33 19.58 -25.88
CA LEU A 13 -2.77 18.54 -24.95
C LEU A 13 -2.61 18.95 -23.48
N PHE A 14 -1.42 19.38 -23.04
CA PHE A 14 -1.18 19.73 -21.64
C PHE A 14 -2.14 20.82 -21.16
N GLU A 15 -2.29 21.89 -21.94
CA GLU A 15 -3.19 22.99 -21.62
C GLU A 15 -4.67 22.57 -21.66
N ALA A 16 -5.05 21.69 -22.58
CA ALA A 16 -6.40 21.11 -22.59
C ALA A 16 -6.65 20.22 -21.36
N ALA A 17 -5.70 19.38 -20.98
CA ALA A 17 -5.77 18.49 -19.83
C ALA A 17 -5.87 19.28 -18.52
N LYS A 18 -4.99 20.28 -18.34
CA LYS A 18 -5.01 21.21 -17.18
C LYS A 18 -6.36 21.91 -17.05
N ARG A 19 -6.83 22.57 -18.12
CA ARG A 19 -8.13 23.28 -18.10
C ARG A 19 -9.29 22.32 -17.80
N THR A 20 -9.29 21.15 -18.41
CA THR A 20 -10.31 20.13 -18.19
C THR A 20 -10.30 19.65 -16.74
N PHE A 21 -9.12 19.36 -16.17
CA PHE A 21 -9.00 18.89 -14.79
C PHE A 21 -9.54 19.94 -13.81
N VAL A 22 -9.16 21.20 -13.96
CA VAL A 22 -9.66 22.30 -13.11
C VAL A 22 -11.18 22.46 -13.22
N GLN A 23 -11.72 22.55 -14.44
CA GLN A 23 -13.15 22.74 -14.66
C GLN A 23 -13.98 21.54 -14.18
N ALA A 24 -13.55 20.32 -14.51
CA ALA A 24 -14.25 19.11 -14.11
C ALA A 24 -14.20 18.90 -12.60
N THR A 25 -13.08 19.20 -11.95
CA THR A 25 -12.96 19.14 -10.48
C THR A 25 -13.92 20.10 -9.81
N ARG A 26 -13.98 21.35 -10.26
CA ARG A 26 -14.93 22.35 -9.73
C ARG A 26 -16.38 21.88 -9.91
N HIS A 27 -16.77 21.49 -11.13
CA HIS A 27 -18.11 20.97 -11.37
C HIS A 27 -18.42 19.74 -10.50
N TYR A 28 -17.45 18.85 -10.29
CA TYR A 28 -17.64 17.68 -9.43
C TYR A 28 -17.89 18.07 -7.97
N GLN A 29 -17.08 18.98 -7.44
CA GLN A 29 -17.19 19.48 -6.06
C GLN A 29 -18.51 20.22 -5.84
N ASP A 30 -18.96 20.97 -6.84
CA ASP A 30 -20.27 21.66 -6.87
C ASP A 30 -21.45 20.70 -7.13
N ARG A 31 -21.21 19.37 -7.17
CA ARG A 31 -22.18 18.31 -7.47
C ARG A 31 -22.85 18.41 -8.86
N GLN A 32 -22.25 19.18 -9.77
CA GLN A 32 -22.67 19.33 -11.17
C GLN A 32 -22.08 18.21 -12.04
N TYR A 33 -22.39 16.95 -11.70
CA TYR A 33 -21.75 15.79 -12.35
C TYR A 33 -21.98 15.70 -13.87
N VAL A 34 -23.12 16.19 -14.36
CA VAL A 34 -23.42 16.24 -15.80
C VAL A 34 -22.46 17.22 -16.51
N ALA A 35 -22.22 18.39 -15.92
CA ALA A 35 -21.28 19.39 -16.45
C ALA A 35 -19.84 18.87 -16.40
N ALA A 36 -19.42 18.27 -15.28
CA ALA A 36 -18.11 17.64 -15.14
C ALA A 36 -17.89 16.59 -16.25
N MET A 37 -18.84 15.67 -16.45
CA MET A 37 -18.75 14.63 -17.47
C MET A 37 -18.74 15.18 -18.90
N LYS A 38 -19.46 16.28 -19.17
CA LYS A 38 -19.45 16.94 -20.48
C LYS A 38 -18.05 17.43 -20.86
N VAL A 39 -17.34 18.08 -19.93
CA VAL A 39 -15.98 18.58 -20.16
C VAL A 39 -14.99 17.43 -20.32
N LEU A 40 -15.09 16.40 -19.46
CA LEU A 40 -14.24 15.20 -19.55
C LEU A 40 -14.41 14.46 -20.89
N LYS A 41 -15.65 14.20 -21.32
CA LYS A 41 -15.92 13.56 -22.62
C LYS A 41 -15.40 14.37 -23.79
N LYS A 42 -15.46 15.71 -23.73
CA LYS A 42 -14.90 16.58 -24.77
C LYS A 42 -13.39 16.40 -24.89
N LEU A 43 -12.67 16.26 -23.76
CA LEU A 43 -11.24 15.97 -23.77
C LEU A 43 -10.95 14.59 -24.37
N TRP A 44 -11.60 13.54 -23.87
CA TRP A 44 -11.36 12.16 -24.30
C TRP A 44 -11.73 11.89 -25.76
N ARG A 45 -12.71 12.62 -26.32
CA ARG A 45 -13.01 12.54 -27.75
C ARG A 45 -11.89 13.12 -28.61
N LYS A 46 -11.19 14.15 -28.12
CA LYS A 46 -10.07 14.78 -28.83
C LYS A 46 -8.76 14.04 -28.61
N TYR A 47 -8.54 13.51 -27.41
CA TYR A 47 -7.34 12.78 -27.00
C TYR A 47 -7.77 11.48 -26.33
N PRO A 48 -7.96 10.39 -27.10
CA PRO A 48 -8.49 9.13 -26.58
C PRO A 48 -7.67 8.54 -25.42
N VAL A 49 -8.35 7.80 -24.56
CA VAL A 49 -7.73 7.03 -23.47
C VAL A 49 -6.81 5.97 -24.09
N GLY A 50 -5.57 5.89 -23.58
CA GLY A 50 -4.55 4.92 -23.97
C GLY A 50 -3.83 5.25 -25.27
N ASP A 51 -4.12 6.41 -25.87
CA ASP A 51 -3.48 6.89 -27.09
C ASP A 51 -2.04 7.34 -26.84
N ALA A 52 -1.14 7.08 -27.78
CA ALA A 52 0.29 7.40 -27.69
C ALA A 52 0.57 8.90 -27.48
N VAL A 53 -0.36 9.79 -27.86
CA VAL A 53 -0.26 11.25 -27.66
C VAL A 53 -0.07 11.64 -26.19
N TRP A 54 -0.50 10.81 -25.24
CA TRP A 54 -0.27 11.05 -23.82
C TRP A 54 1.18 10.82 -23.39
N GLY A 55 1.98 10.11 -24.18
CA GLY A 55 3.35 9.72 -23.84
C GLY A 55 4.36 10.88 -23.86
N HIS A 56 3.98 12.07 -24.32
CA HIS A 56 4.87 13.22 -24.42
C HIS A 56 5.38 13.68 -23.04
N ARG A 57 6.71 13.79 -22.89
CA ARG A 57 7.42 13.99 -21.61
C ARG A 57 7.74 15.45 -21.28
N ASP A 58 7.18 16.41 -22.02
CA ASP A 58 7.65 17.79 -22.05
C ASP A 58 7.42 18.58 -20.74
N HIS A 59 6.54 18.11 -19.86
CA HIS A 59 6.38 18.65 -18.50
C HIS A 59 7.66 18.55 -17.65
N LYS A 60 8.54 17.56 -17.95
CA LYS A 60 9.85 17.45 -17.31
C LYS A 60 10.77 18.63 -17.62
N VAL A 61 10.59 19.28 -18.78
CA VAL A 61 11.35 20.48 -19.17
C VAL A 61 10.95 21.70 -18.33
N ALA A 62 9.69 21.76 -17.88
CA ALA A 62 9.16 22.84 -17.05
C ALA A 62 9.42 22.68 -15.55
N LYS A 63 10.05 21.58 -15.12
CA LYS A 63 10.26 21.22 -13.69
C LYS A 63 8.96 21.11 -12.88
N LEU A 64 7.83 20.86 -13.54
CA LEU A 64 6.50 20.70 -12.95
C LEU A 64 6.17 19.21 -12.78
N ASN A 65 5.32 18.88 -11.79
CA ASN A 65 4.89 17.51 -11.56
C ASN A 65 3.36 17.40 -11.49
N TYR A 66 2.74 16.99 -12.60
CA TYR A 66 1.30 16.70 -12.68
C TYR A 66 1.04 15.21 -12.92
N GLY A 67 2.00 14.35 -12.60
CA GLY A 67 1.98 12.95 -12.99
C GLY A 67 2.61 12.68 -14.35
N SER A 68 2.71 11.39 -14.67
CA SER A 68 3.35 10.91 -15.89
C SER A 68 2.54 9.74 -16.47
N PRO A 69 1.68 9.97 -17.49
CA PRO A 69 1.49 11.25 -18.19
C PRO A 69 0.83 12.38 -17.37
N PRO A 70 1.09 13.66 -17.69
CA PRO A 70 0.50 14.81 -16.99
C PRO A 70 -1.01 14.77 -16.95
N PHE A 71 -1.58 14.93 -15.76
CA PHE A 71 -3.02 14.89 -15.46
C PHE A 71 -3.73 13.58 -15.80
N TYR A 72 -3.09 12.64 -16.49
CA TYR A 72 -3.79 11.50 -17.09
C TYR A 72 -4.42 10.57 -16.06
N TYR A 73 -3.69 10.24 -14.99
CA TYR A 73 -4.23 9.47 -13.86
C TYR A 73 -5.40 10.19 -13.20
N ALA A 74 -5.22 11.46 -12.86
CA ALA A 74 -6.23 12.25 -12.18
C ALA A 74 -7.49 12.42 -13.03
N LEU A 75 -7.35 12.65 -14.35
CA LEU A 75 -8.47 12.72 -15.29
C LEU A 75 -9.17 11.37 -15.47
N MET A 76 -8.42 10.27 -15.51
CA MET A 76 -8.97 8.91 -15.56
C MET A 76 -9.80 8.63 -14.30
N MET A 77 -9.22 8.82 -13.12
CA MET A 77 -9.91 8.67 -11.83
C MET A 77 -11.13 9.58 -11.74
N LEU A 78 -11.00 10.87 -12.12
CA LEU A 78 -12.10 11.84 -12.10
C LEU A 78 -13.24 11.43 -13.05
N SER A 79 -12.92 10.86 -14.21
CA SER A 79 -13.92 10.34 -15.16
C SER A 79 -14.69 9.16 -14.58
N GLU A 80 -14.01 8.21 -13.97
CA GLU A 80 -14.62 7.05 -13.33
C GLU A 80 -15.56 7.45 -12.18
N VAL A 81 -15.08 8.30 -11.26
CA VAL A 81 -15.91 8.74 -10.12
C VAL A 81 -17.08 9.60 -10.58
N THR A 82 -16.92 10.45 -11.59
CA THR A 82 -18.01 11.28 -12.13
C THR A 82 -19.07 10.42 -12.82
N HIS A 83 -18.64 9.46 -13.64
CA HIS A 83 -19.54 8.53 -14.32
C HIS A 83 -20.33 7.68 -13.33
N TRP A 84 -19.65 7.20 -12.28
CA TRP A 84 -20.29 6.48 -11.20
C TRP A 84 -21.32 7.35 -10.48
N ARG A 85 -20.98 8.60 -10.12
CA ARG A 85 -21.94 9.52 -9.46
C ARG A 85 -23.20 9.77 -10.29
N LEU A 86 -23.08 9.84 -11.62
CA LEU A 86 -24.24 9.97 -12.51
C LEU A 86 -25.13 8.73 -12.56
N LYS A 87 -24.55 7.54 -12.40
CA LYS A 87 -25.27 6.26 -12.44
C LYS A 87 -25.72 5.76 -11.08
N LYS A 88 -25.14 6.30 -10.01
CA LYS A 88 -25.32 5.81 -8.65
C LYS A 88 -26.78 5.98 -8.24
N LYS A 89 -27.45 4.87 -7.96
CA LYS A 89 -28.74 4.87 -7.28
C LYS A 89 -28.53 5.12 -5.77
N PRO A 90 -29.51 5.70 -5.06
CA PRO A 90 -29.50 5.71 -3.61
C PRO A 90 -29.24 4.29 -3.08
N GLN A 91 -28.26 4.16 -2.19
CA GLN A 91 -27.92 2.90 -1.54
C GLN A 91 -28.12 3.06 -0.03
N GLY A 92 -28.23 1.92 0.66
CA GLY A 92 -28.18 1.88 2.11
C GLY A 92 -26.88 2.48 2.68
N PRO A 93 -26.79 2.64 4.01
CA PRO A 93 -25.68 3.34 4.64
C PRO A 93 -24.33 2.66 4.32
N ALA A 94 -23.35 3.46 3.92
CA ALA A 94 -21.99 2.98 3.70
C ALA A 94 -21.33 2.60 5.03
N SER A 95 -20.56 1.50 5.02
CA SER A 95 -19.70 1.16 6.14
C SER A 95 -18.55 2.17 6.22
N LYS A 96 -18.39 2.79 7.39
CA LYS A 96 -17.27 3.71 7.64
C LYS A 96 -16.00 2.90 7.85
N ILE A 97 -14.95 3.24 7.10
CA ILE A 97 -13.59 2.75 7.35
C ILE A 97 -12.67 3.93 7.65
N THR A 98 -11.63 3.72 8.44
CA THR A 98 -10.73 4.80 8.87
C THR A 98 -9.36 4.64 8.23
N LEU A 99 -8.94 5.65 7.44
CA LEU A 99 -7.52 5.90 7.14
C LEU A 99 -6.94 6.77 8.24
N ARG A 100 -6.02 6.20 9.02
CA ARG A 100 -5.27 6.92 10.04
C ARG A 100 -3.98 7.47 9.45
N ILE A 101 -3.88 8.79 9.40
CA ILE A 101 -2.66 9.50 9.04
C ILE A 101 -1.82 9.66 10.30
N VAL A 102 -0.68 8.99 10.35
CA VAL A 102 0.26 8.99 11.48
C VAL A 102 1.42 9.91 11.15
N LEU A 103 1.62 10.94 11.97
CA LEU A 103 2.62 11.98 11.77
C LEU A 103 3.75 11.80 12.78
N ILE A 104 4.83 11.13 12.34
CA ILE A 104 6.01 10.91 13.17
C ILE A 104 6.81 12.19 13.26
N GLY A 105 7.08 12.66 14.48
CA GLY A 105 7.70 13.95 14.71
C GLY A 105 9.18 14.02 14.35
N LYS A 106 9.92 12.91 14.46
CA LYS A 106 11.38 12.88 14.33
C LYS A 106 11.86 11.64 13.57
N SER A 107 12.99 11.77 12.88
CA SER A 107 13.75 10.63 12.33
C SER A 107 15.23 10.79 12.60
N ALA A 108 15.95 9.68 12.71
CA ALA A 108 17.39 9.67 12.95
C ALA A 108 18.08 8.55 12.16
N GLY A 109 19.23 8.86 11.57
CA GLY A 109 19.95 7.90 10.75
C GLY A 109 21.19 8.49 10.11
N LEU A 110 21.98 7.62 9.49
CA LEU A 110 23.16 8.00 8.72
C LEU A 110 22.70 8.65 7.40
N GLN A 111 23.18 9.87 7.11
CA GLN A 111 22.92 10.58 5.87
C GLN A 111 24.25 10.83 5.12
N PRO A 112 24.43 10.24 3.93
CA PRO A 112 25.59 10.49 3.08
C PRO A 112 25.62 11.94 2.55
N ARG A 113 26.80 12.53 2.48
CA ARG A 113 27.08 13.86 1.91
C ARG A 113 27.72 13.81 0.53
N SER A 114 28.02 12.63 0.01
CA SER A 114 28.52 12.43 -1.34
C SER A 114 28.15 11.04 -1.87
N PRO A 115 28.15 10.84 -3.21
CA PRO A 115 27.98 9.50 -3.79
C PRO A 115 29.01 8.47 -3.27
N GLY A 116 30.24 8.91 -2.97
CA GLY A 116 31.27 8.05 -2.40
C GLY A 116 30.91 7.54 -1.00
N GLU A 117 30.41 8.42 -0.14
CA GLU A 117 29.90 8.03 1.18
C GLU A 117 28.72 7.07 1.07
N LEU A 118 27.78 7.33 0.15
CA LEU A 118 26.62 6.47 -0.07
C LEU A 118 27.04 5.04 -0.45
N THR A 119 28.00 4.90 -1.38
CA THR A 119 28.53 3.59 -1.82
C THR A 119 29.24 2.86 -0.68
N ARG A 120 30.01 3.58 0.15
CA ARG A 120 30.72 3.01 1.31
C ARG A 120 29.85 2.81 2.54
N ARG A 121 28.55 3.14 2.47
CA ARG A 121 27.61 3.14 3.61
C ARG A 121 28.11 4.00 4.78
N GLN A 122 28.74 5.13 4.44
CA GLN A 122 29.24 6.14 5.35
C GLN A 122 28.35 7.39 5.29
N GLY A 123 28.56 8.30 6.23
CA GLY A 123 27.85 9.56 6.31
C GLY A 123 27.89 10.12 7.71
N VAL A 124 27.06 11.14 7.95
CA VAL A 124 26.89 11.73 9.28
C VAL A 124 25.56 11.27 9.88
N VAL A 125 25.54 11.02 11.18
CA VAL A 125 24.26 10.77 11.87
C VAL A 125 23.53 12.11 11.98
N VAL A 126 22.38 12.21 11.33
CA VAL A 126 21.53 13.40 11.36
C VAL A 126 20.18 13.07 11.96
N ARG A 127 19.57 14.09 12.56
CA ARG A 127 18.22 14.06 13.09
C ARG A 127 17.39 15.08 12.33
N HIS A 128 16.23 14.65 11.84
CA HIS A 128 15.28 15.52 11.18
C HIS A 128 13.97 15.55 11.95
N VAL A 129 13.23 16.61 11.74
CA VAL A 129 11.96 16.88 12.39
C VAL A 129 10.92 17.08 11.29
N LEU A 130 9.70 16.58 11.53
CA LEU A 130 8.60 16.64 10.56
C LEU A 130 8.40 18.06 10.02
N HIS A 131 8.22 18.21 8.72
CA HIS A 131 8.08 19.50 8.07
C HIS A 131 6.96 20.36 8.71
N ASN A 132 7.27 21.62 9.03
CA ASN A 132 6.39 22.48 9.81
C ASN A 132 5.00 22.69 9.18
N SER A 133 4.91 22.80 7.85
CA SER A 133 3.62 22.96 7.17
C SER A 133 2.68 21.78 7.43
N LEU A 134 3.20 20.56 7.54
CA LEU A 134 2.39 19.36 7.80
C LEU A 134 1.99 19.21 9.27
N ARG A 135 2.69 19.88 10.18
CA ARG A 135 2.32 19.94 11.61
C ARG A 135 1.15 20.88 11.85
N ASN A 136 1.16 22.01 11.15
CA ASN A 136 0.30 23.14 11.46
C ASN A 136 -0.98 23.14 10.61
N ASP A 137 -0.94 22.54 9.42
CA ASP A 137 -2.04 22.56 8.48
C ASP A 137 -2.35 21.16 7.93
N ARG A 138 -3.64 20.86 7.82
CA ARG A 138 -4.15 19.58 7.30
C ARG A 138 -4.59 19.67 5.84
N GLU A 139 -4.62 20.87 5.25
CA GLU A 139 -5.09 21.10 3.89
C GLU A 139 -4.27 20.32 2.85
N THR A 140 -2.95 20.23 3.03
CA THR A 140 -2.08 19.40 2.19
C THR A 140 -2.61 17.96 2.08
N PHE A 141 -3.06 17.36 3.18
CA PHE A 141 -3.59 15.99 3.17
C PHE A 141 -4.96 15.92 2.49
N HIS A 142 -5.82 16.91 2.72
CA HIS A 142 -7.13 16.97 2.09
C HIS A 142 -7.02 17.10 0.57
N GLN A 143 -6.14 17.98 0.08
CA GLN A 143 -5.80 18.13 -1.34
C GLN A 143 -5.24 16.85 -1.94
N SER A 144 -4.35 16.14 -1.22
CA SER A 144 -3.79 14.88 -1.70
C SER A 144 -4.82 13.73 -1.76
N LEU A 145 -5.80 13.71 -0.85
CA LEU A 145 -6.67 12.56 -0.66
C LEU A 145 -8.06 12.68 -1.30
N TRP A 146 -8.57 13.87 -1.60
CA TRP A 146 -9.99 14.03 -1.96
C TRP A 146 -10.41 13.12 -3.12
N LEU A 147 -9.62 13.09 -4.21
CA LEU A 147 -9.94 12.28 -5.38
C LEU A 147 -9.77 10.79 -5.11
N PHE A 148 -8.76 10.42 -4.32
CA PHE A 148 -8.56 9.04 -3.90
C PHE A 148 -9.71 8.53 -3.01
N ARG A 149 -10.25 9.37 -2.11
CA ARG A 149 -11.43 9.03 -1.28
C ARG A 149 -12.66 8.78 -2.15
N GLU A 150 -12.90 9.63 -3.14
CA GLU A 150 -13.98 9.42 -4.11
C GLU A 150 -13.77 8.16 -4.94
N TYR A 151 -12.52 7.87 -5.30
CA TYR A 151 -12.15 6.66 -6.01
C TYR A 151 -12.42 5.39 -5.18
N VAL A 152 -12.10 5.39 -3.88
CA VAL A 152 -12.44 4.28 -2.97
C VAL A 152 -13.94 4.06 -2.88
N ALA A 153 -14.73 5.14 -2.79
CA ALA A 153 -16.18 5.04 -2.81
C ALA A 153 -16.68 4.44 -4.14
N PHE A 154 -16.10 4.86 -5.27
CA PHE A 154 -16.41 4.30 -6.59
C PHE A 154 -16.10 2.80 -6.70
N ILE A 155 -14.87 2.37 -6.42
CA ILE A 155 -14.46 0.96 -6.63
C ILE A 155 -15.21 -0.01 -5.71
N THR A 156 -15.73 0.49 -4.58
CA THR A 156 -16.54 -0.30 -3.65
C THR A 156 -18.04 -0.19 -3.95
N GLY A 157 -18.41 0.47 -5.04
CA GLY A 157 -19.79 0.70 -5.45
C GLY A 157 -20.57 1.60 -4.48
N GLY A 158 -19.91 2.34 -3.60
CA GLY A 158 -20.50 3.19 -2.57
C GLY A 158 -20.66 2.53 -1.21
N LYS A 159 -20.19 1.29 -1.04
CA LYS A 159 -20.35 0.51 0.19
C LYS A 159 -19.38 0.91 1.30
N LEU A 160 -18.24 1.52 0.96
CA LEU A 160 -17.29 2.05 1.93
C LEU A 160 -17.22 3.58 1.88
N ASP A 161 -17.11 4.18 3.06
CA ASP A 161 -16.90 5.61 3.26
C ASP A 161 -15.59 5.81 4.03
N LEU A 162 -14.56 6.28 3.33
CA LEU A 162 -13.22 6.47 3.88
C LEU A 162 -13.14 7.74 4.72
N LYS A 163 -13.06 7.57 6.03
CA LYS A 163 -12.85 8.62 7.03
C LYS A 163 -11.38 8.84 7.26
N ILE A 164 -10.98 10.10 7.24
CA ILE A 164 -9.61 10.53 7.53
C ILE A 164 -9.54 10.93 8.99
N LYS A 165 -8.58 10.35 9.72
CA LYS A 165 -8.25 10.79 11.08
C LYS A 165 -6.75 10.95 11.19
N PHE A 166 -6.31 11.87 12.03
CA PHE A 166 -4.90 12.12 12.29
C PHE A 166 -4.48 11.49 13.63
N LEU A 167 -3.19 11.22 13.75
CA LEU A 167 -2.48 10.89 14.99
C LEU A 167 -1.11 11.56 14.94
N ASP A 168 -0.91 12.57 15.76
CA ASP A 168 0.37 13.26 15.90
C ASP A 168 1.24 12.53 16.93
N LEU A 169 2.48 12.21 16.54
CA LEU A 169 3.47 11.58 17.41
C LEU A 169 4.74 12.45 17.45
N PRO A 170 4.67 13.69 17.98
CA PRO A 170 5.73 14.70 17.86
C PRO A 170 7.06 14.29 18.53
N ASN A 171 6.98 13.41 19.52
CA ASN A 171 8.14 12.96 20.29
C ASN A 171 8.72 11.62 19.80
N VAL A 172 8.03 10.91 18.92
CA VAL A 172 8.51 9.64 18.38
C VAL A 172 9.61 9.91 17.36
N SER A 173 10.74 9.23 17.53
CA SER A 173 11.88 9.28 16.62
C SER A 173 12.09 7.91 15.98
N VAL A 174 11.95 7.82 14.67
CA VAL A 174 12.12 6.56 13.94
C VAL A 174 13.51 6.44 13.31
N PRO A 175 14.13 5.25 13.35
CA PRO A 175 15.36 4.99 12.63
C PRO A 175 15.11 4.92 11.13
N VAL A 176 15.99 5.56 10.37
CA VAL A 176 15.96 5.60 8.91
C VAL A 176 17.32 5.23 8.35
N ARG A 177 17.34 4.83 7.08
CA ARG A 177 18.55 4.42 6.37
C ARG A 177 18.57 4.99 4.96
N VAL A 178 19.78 5.32 4.50
CA VAL A 178 20.06 5.64 3.10
C VAL A 178 20.93 4.54 2.52
N ALA A 179 20.53 3.96 1.38
CA ALA A 179 21.21 2.84 0.75
C ALA A 179 21.33 3.04 -0.76
N ALA A 180 22.38 2.47 -1.38
CA ALA A 180 22.65 2.58 -2.81
C ALA A 180 22.10 1.41 -3.64
N SER A 181 21.85 0.26 -3.01
CA SER A 181 21.60 -1.02 -3.66
C SER A 181 20.56 -1.84 -2.88
N PRO A 182 19.69 -2.62 -3.55
CA PRO A 182 19.61 -2.80 -5.01
C PRO A 182 19.03 -1.59 -5.76
N LEU A 183 18.35 -0.69 -5.04
CA LEU A 183 17.91 0.61 -5.51
C LEU A 183 18.34 1.67 -4.49
N ARG A 184 18.45 2.92 -4.94
CA ARG A 184 18.71 4.04 -4.03
C ARG A 184 17.47 4.29 -3.18
N MET A 185 17.63 4.13 -1.87
CA MET A 185 16.55 4.33 -0.90
C MET A 185 16.98 5.34 0.14
N ALA A 186 16.04 6.18 0.58
CA ALA A 186 16.18 7.05 1.74
C ALA A 186 14.87 7.00 2.52
N GLY A 187 14.76 6.00 3.40
CA GLY A 187 13.50 5.72 4.08
C GLY A 187 13.66 4.98 5.39
N LEU A 188 12.55 4.48 5.94
CA LEU A 188 12.55 3.75 7.21
C LEU A 188 13.52 2.55 7.18
N ASP A 189 14.26 2.39 8.27
CA ASP A 189 14.92 1.13 8.55
C ASP A 189 13.87 0.18 9.13
N TYR A 190 13.14 -0.50 8.25
CA TYR A 190 11.97 -1.31 8.62
C TYR A 190 12.18 -2.19 9.85
N GLN A 191 13.30 -2.91 9.95
CA GLN A 191 13.53 -3.81 11.08
C GLN A 191 13.55 -3.08 12.43
N ARG A 192 14.10 -1.87 12.47
CA ARG A 192 14.21 -1.07 13.70
C ARG A 192 13.06 -0.08 13.88
N ALA A 193 12.48 0.41 12.79
CA ALA A 193 11.45 1.44 12.81
C ALA A 193 10.05 0.87 13.05
N TRP A 194 9.74 -0.31 12.51
CA TRP A 194 8.40 -0.89 12.63
C TRP A 194 7.96 -1.06 14.09
N PRO A 195 8.79 -1.65 14.99
CA PRO A 195 8.41 -1.78 16.40
C PRO A 195 8.23 -0.42 17.07
N VAL A 196 9.08 0.56 16.76
CA VAL A 196 9.01 1.92 17.33
C VAL A 196 7.68 2.59 16.97
N ILE A 197 7.27 2.50 15.69
CA ILE A 197 6.02 3.08 15.21
C ILE A 197 4.83 2.40 15.88
N TRP A 198 4.73 1.07 15.78
CA TRP A 198 3.55 0.35 16.25
C TRP A 198 3.40 0.38 17.78
N ASN A 199 4.51 0.35 18.53
CA ASN A 199 4.45 0.50 19.98
C ASN A 199 4.05 1.91 20.41
N ALA A 200 4.27 2.93 19.57
CA ALA A 200 3.86 4.30 19.86
C ALA A 200 2.40 4.60 19.52
N ILE A 201 1.72 3.75 18.74
CA ILE A 201 0.31 3.93 18.40
C ILE A 201 -0.54 3.27 19.49
N PRO A 202 -1.43 4.01 20.18
CA PRO A 202 -2.31 3.45 21.20
C PRO A 202 -3.16 2.28 20.68
N ALA A 203 -3.39 1.27 21.53
CA ALA A 203 -4.09 0.04 21.14
C ALA A 203 -5.53 0.29 20.63
N ASP A 204 -6.23 1.26 21.21
CA ASP A 204 -7.57 1.68 20.78
C ASP A 204 -7.54 2.35 19.39
N ILE A 205 -6.48 3.10 19.07
CA ILE A 205 -6.28 3.68 17.74
C ILE A 205 -5.95 2.57 16.73
N GLN A 206 -5.13 1.59 17.11
CA GLN A 206 -4.88 0.40 16.28
C GLN A 206 -6.15 -0.41 16.01
N ALA A 207 -7.00 -0.56 17.03
CA ALA A 207 -8.26 -1.29 16.97
C ALA A 207 -9.40 -0.52 16.28
N SER A 208 -9.22 0.77 15.97
CA SER A 208 -10.23 1.63 15.32
C SER A 208 -9.78 2.20 13.97
N SER A 209 -8.66 1.71 13.44
CA SER A 209 -8.13 2.12 12.13
C SER A 209 -8.11 0.94 11.16
N ASP A 210 -8.66 1.14 9.96
CA ASP A 210 -8.63 0.12 8.91
C ASP A 210 -7.34 0.23 8.12
N TRP A 211 -6.93 1.44 7.76
CA TRP A 211 -5.80 1.73 6.88
C TRP A 211 -4.86 2.73 7.55
N TRP A 212 -3.60 2.76 7.10
CA TRP A 212 -2.59 3.65 7.66
C TRP A 212 -1.89 4.44 6.57
N TRP A 213 -1.65 5.72 6.83
CA TRP A 213 -0.70 6.53 6.07
C TRP A 213 0.33 7.07 7.05
N ILE A 214 1.53 6.50 7.04
CA ILE A 214 2.60 6.86 7.98
C ILE A 214 3.56 7.80 7.27
N LEU A 215 3.69 8.99 7.85
CA LEU A 215 4.62 10.02 7.41
C LEU A 215 5.75 10.18 8.42
N TYR A 216 6.95 10.36 7.91
CA TYR A 216 8.15 10.56 8.72
C TYR A 216 9.10 11.59 8.08
N PRO A 217 10.01 12.20 8.86
CA PRO A 217 10.88 13.22 8.31
C PRO A 217 11.90 12.62 7.33
N SER A 218 12.02 13.24 6.16
CA SER A 218 12.85 12.77 5.05
C SER A 218 14.34 12.77 5.40
N HIS A 219 15.02 11.69 4.99
CA HIS A 219 16.48 11.59 5.04
C HIS A 219 17.13 11.66 3.65
N VAL A 220 16.38 12.05 2.62
CA VAL A 220 16.93 12.27 1.28
C VAL A 220 18.06 13.29 1.37
N PRO A 221 19.29 12.94 0.96
CA PRO A 221 20.41 13.87 0.99
C PRO A 221 20.10 15.19 0.25
N PRO A 222 20.58 16.34 0.74
CA PRO A 222 20.34 17.62 0.08
C PRO A 222 20.99 17.64 -1.31
N LYS A 223 20.49 18.50 -2.22
CA LYS A 223 21.05 18.63 -3.57
C LYS A 223 22.54 18.99 -3.58
N SER A 224 23.00 19.74 -2.58
CA SER A 224 24.41 20.10 -2.38
C SER A 224 25.34 18.90 -2.21
N ALA A 225 24.81 17.74 -1.82
CA ALA A 225 25.58 16.50 -1.70
C ALA A 225 25.82 15.79 -3.06
N GLY A 226 25.53 16.44 -4.19
CA GLY A 226 25.82 15.94 -5.54
C GLY A 226 24.81 14.91 -6.05
N PHE A 227 23.65 14.76 -5.40
CA PHE A 227 22.62 13.77 -5.78
C PHE A 227 21.51 14.34 -6.67
N GLY A 228 21.73 15.50 -7.29
CA GLY A 228 20.70 16.38 -7.83
C GLY A 228 19.65 15.77 -8.77
N ASN A 229 19.95 14.70 -9.49
CA ASN A 229 19.01 14.02 -10.42
C ASN A 229 18.76 12.55 -10.07
N ASN A 230 19.21 12.09 -8.90
CA ASN A 230 19.12 10.68 -8.55
C ASN A 230 17.82 10.38 -7.80
N ASP A 231 17.19 9.28 -8.17
CA ASP A 231 15.94 8.82 -7.57
C ASP A 231 16.26 8.16 -6.24
N PHE A 232 15.68 8.67 -5.16
CA PHE A 232 15.61 7.96 -3.89
C PHE A 232 14.18 7.49 -3.70
N ILE A 233 14.02 6.21 -3.42
CA ILE A 233 12.76 5.64 -2.95
C ILE A 233 12.60 6.06 -1.49
N THR A 234 11.53 6.78 -1.20
CA THR A 234 11.24 7.37 0.12
C THR A 234 9.93 6.86 0.72
N GLY A 235 9.31 5.89 0.07
CA GLY A 235 7.98 5.43 0.42
C GLY A 235 7.61 4.14 -0.31
N GLY A 236 6.36 3.74 -0.14
CA GLY A 236 5.78 2.58 -0.79
C GLY A 236 4.54 2.05 -0.08
N MET A 237 4.01 0.92 -0.56
CA MET A 237 2.93 0.18 0.04
C MET A 237 3.42 -0.99 0.89
N ALA A 238 3.27 -0.87 2.20
CA ALA A 238 3.53 -1.95 3.15
C ALA A 238 2.25 -2.70 3.54
N ALA A 239 2.36 -3.57 4.53
CA ALA A 239 1.24 -4.26 5.16
C ALA A 239 1.33 -4.10 6.68
N GLY A 240 0.21 -3.80 7.31
CA GLY A 240 0.10 -3.86 8.77
C GLY A 240 -0.02 -5.31 9.26
N ALA A 241 -0.07 -5.50 10.57
CA ALA A 241 -0.09 -6.84 11.17
C ALA A 241 -1.34 -7.67 10.78
N ARG A 242 -2.46 -7.01 10.46
CA ARG A 242 -3.70 -7.67 9.99
C ARG A 242 -3.77 -7.77 8.46
N GLY A 243 -2.72 -7.35 7.75
CA GLY A 243 -2.66 -7.31 6.28
C GLY A 243 -3.21 -6.02 5.67
N GLU A 244 -3.54 -5.04 6.50
CA GLU A 244 -4.09 -3.76 6.07
C GLU A 244 -3.13 -2.92 5.23
N PRO A 245 -3.62 -2.04 4.34
CA PRO A 245 -2.75 -1.17 3.56
C PRO A 245 -2.08 -0.13 4.46
N VAL A 246 -0.76 -0.02 4.31
CA VAL A 246 0.07 0.97 4.99
C VAL A 246 0.82 1.75 3.92
N PHE A 247 0.32 2.95 3.61
CA PHE A 247 1.02 3.91 2.77
C PHE A 247 2.18 4.49 3.57
N LEU A 248 3.39 4.43 3.02
CA LEU A 248 4.60 4.99 3.62
C LEU A 248 5.14 6.07 2.73
N ILE A 249 5.47 7.21 3.32
CA ILE A 249 6.04 8.32 2.57
C ILE A 249 6.85 9.20 3.51
N ASP A 250 7.91 9.83 3.01
CA ASP A 250 8.52 10.92 3.74
C ASP A 250 7.72 12.22 3.60
N ASP A 251 7.91 13.14 4.55
CA ASP A 251 7.20 14.41 4.58
C ASP A 251 7.51 15.30 3.38
N LEU A 252 8.77 15.35 2.95
CA LEU A 252 9.21 16.19 1.84
C LEU A 252 8.56 15.78 0.51
N TRP A 253 8.21 14.50 0.31
CA TRP A 253 7.51 14.06 -0.89
C TRP A 253 6.08 14.61 -0.98
N LEU A 254 5.44 14.95 0.15
CA LEU A 254 4.19 15.70 0.09
C LEU A 254 4.45 17.18 -0.20
N VAL A 255 5.46 17.79 0.39
CA VAL A 255 5.60 19.27 0.34
C VAL A 255 6.32 19.74 -0.92
N ARG A 256 7.32 18.99 -1.39
CA ARG A 256 8.18 19.36 -2.52
C ARG A 256 8.33 18.26 -3.56
N LYS A 257 8.55 18.69 -4.81
CA LYS A 257 8.81 17.78 -5.92
C LYS A 257 10.20 17.15 -5.74
N PRO A 258 10.31 15.81 -5.75
CA PRO A 258 11.61 15.17 -5.75
C PRO A 258 12.33 15.53 -7.05
N PRO A 259 13.68 15.60 -7.05
CA PRO A 259 14.40 16.22 -8.16
C PRO A 259 14.18 15.58 -9.54
N HIS A 260 13.88 14.28 -9.58
CA HIS A 260 13.59 13.53 -10.79
C HIS A 260 12.16 13.71 -11.34
N LEU A 261 11.26 14.26 -10.53
CA LEU A 261 9.89 14.59 -10.93
C LEU A 261 9.67 16.10 -11.13
N GLY A 262 10.60 16.96 -10.68
CA GLY A 262 10.50 18.41 -10.85
C GLY A 262 11.40 19.19 -9.90
N ALA A 263 11.06 20.46 -9.65
CA ALA A 263 11.79 21.31 -8.71
C ALA A 263 10.88 22.25 -7.90
N GLY A 264 11.26 22.49 -6.65
CA GLY A 264 10.52 23.37 -5.74
C GLY A 264 9.30 22.69 -5.12
N ASP A 265 8.51 23.49 -4.41
CA ASP A 265 7.34 23.02 -3.70
C ASP A 265 6.19 22.67 -4.66
N TYR A 266 5.29 21.79 -4.23
CA TYR A 266 4.06 21.53 -4.97
C TYR A 266 3.13 22.73 -4.88
N SER A 267 2.66 23.23 -6.03
CA SER A 267 1.42 24.01 -6.05
C SER A 267 0.22 23.12 -5.69
N ASP A 268 -0.88 23.71 -5.23
CA ASP A 268 -2.12 22.99 -4.92
C ASP A 268 -2.60 22.16 -6.11
N LEU A 269 -2.50 22.70 -7.33
CA LEU A 269 -2.92 22.02 -8.54
C LEU A 269 -2.03 20.80 -8.86
N GLU A 270 -0.70 20.94 -8.73
CA GLU A 270 0.21 19.81 -8.88
C GLU A 270 -0.07 18.74 -7.82
N ARG A 271 -0.30 19.14 -6.58
CA ARG A 271 -0.60 18.22 -5.48
C ARG A 271 -1.88 17.43 -5.75
N GLN A 272 -2.94 18.10 -6.17
CA GLN A 272 -4.24 17.49 -6.49
C GLN A 272 -4.20 16.61 -7.75
N ALA A 273 -3.28 16.85 -8.67
CA ALA A 273 -3.11 16.02 -9.87
C ALA A 273 -2.18 14.81 -9.63
N TYR A 274 -1.05 15.02 -8.97
CA TYR A 274 -0.01 14.01 -8.82
C TYR A 274 -0.22 13.07 -7.63
N LEU A 275 -0.61 13.56 -6.45
CA LEU A 275 -0.70 12.67 -5.28
C LEU A 275 -1.77 11.58 -5.42
N PRO A 276 -2.92 11.80 -6.08
CA PRO A 276 -3.84 10.71 -6.38
C PRO A 276 -3.23 9.63 -7.26
N GLN A 277 -2.33 9.97 -8.20
CA GLN A 277 -1.56 8.99 -8.97
C GLN A 277 -0.69 8.15 -8.03
N TRP A 278 0.10 8.78 -7.15
CA TRP A 278 0.96 8.05 -6.23
C TRP A 278 0.14 7.14 -5.30
N LEU A 279 -0.95 7.65 -4.72
CA LEU A 279 -1.84 6.87 -3.87
C LEU A 279 -2.48 5.70 -4.62
N GLN A 280 -2.91 5.91 -5.87
CA GLN A 280 -3.46 4.84 -6.69
C GLN A 280 -2.40 3.76 -6.95
N HIS A 281 -1.19 4.17 -7.34
CA HIS A 281 -0.07 3.26 -7.58
C HIS A 281 0.19 2.36 -6.36
N GLU A 282 0.39 2.96 -5.19
CA GLU A 282 0.62 2.22 -3.96
C GLU A 282 -0.56 1.33 -3.59
N PHE A 283 -1.79 1.83 -3.75
CA PHE A 283 -2.97 1.06 -3.41
C PHE A 283 -3.18 -0.16 -4.31
N PHE A 284 -2.77 -0.10 -5.58
CA PHE A 284 -2.89 -1.24 -6.49
C PHE A 284 -1.93 -2.38 -6.15
N HIS A 285 -0.74 -2.11 -5.59
CA HIS A 285 0.08 -3.17 -4.97
C HIS A 285 -0.72 -3.92 -3.89
N HIS A 286 -1.43 -3.20 -3.02
CA HIS A 286 -2.27 -3.82 -2.00
C HIS A 286 -3.41 -4.63 -2.60
N LEU A 287 -4.10 -4.12 -3.62
CA LEU A 287 -5.17 -4.86 -4.29
C LEU A 287 -4.64 -6.15 -4.93
N PHE A 288 -3.55 -6.07 -5.70
CA PHE A 288 -3.00 -7.24 -6.39
C PHE A 288 -2.52 -8.33 -5.43
N ARG A 289 -1.90 -7.93 -4.30
CA ARG A 289 -1.53 -8.85 -3.23
C ARG A 289 -2.72 -9.60 -2.62
N ASN A 290 -3.89 -8.96 -2.53
CA ASN A 290 -5.09 -9.56 -1.94
C ASN A 290 -5.93 -10.38 -2.93
N TYR A 291 -5.64 -10.30 -4.24
CA TYR A 291 -6.29 -11.11 -5.28
C TYR A 291 -5.25 -11.81 -6.17
N PRO A 292 -4.40 -12.68 -5.57
CA PRO A 292 -3.30 -13.33 -6.28
C PRO A 292 -3.78 -14.24 -7.41
N GLU A 293 -5.03 -14.71 -7.38
CA GLU A 293 -5.63 -15.54 -8.43
C GLU A 293 -5.66 -14.86 -9.81
N PHE A 294 -5.66 -13.52 -9.84
CA PHE A 294 -5.63 -12.77 -11.10
C PHE A 294 -4.22 -12.56 -11.65
N LYS A 295 -3.18 -12.88 -10.86
CA LYS A 295 -1.77 -12.75 -11.26
C LYS A 295 -1.42 -11.35 -11.81
N LEU A 296 -2.02 -10.31 -11.23
CA LEU A 296 -1.89 -8.91 -11.67
C LEU A 296 -0.59 -8.26 -11.18
N GLU A 297 0.14 -8.90 -10.25
CA GLU A 297 1.52 -8.57 -9.88
C GLU A 297 2.29 -9.85 -9.50
N ALA A 298 2.46 -10.77 -10.46
CA ALA A 298 3.27 -11.97 -10.22
C ALA A 298 4.77 -11.63 -10.12
N LYS A 299 5.19 -10.57 -10.82
CA LYS A 299 6.48 -9.90 -10.64
C LYS A 299 6.22 -8.47 -10.16
N SER A 300 7.09 -7.97 -9.28
CA SER A 300 6.97 -6.62 -8.76
C SER A 300 6.93 -5.59 -9.90
N HIS A 301 5.94 -4.71 -9.86
CA HIS A 301 5.71 -3.67 -10.88
C HIS A 301 5.59 -4.19 -12.32
N GLN A 302 5.09 -5.43 -12.52
CA GLN A 302 5.01 -6.04 -13.87
C GLN A 302 4.19 -5.22 -14.89
N TRP A 303 3.31 -4.33 -14.43
CA TRP A 303 2.52 -3.48 -15.32
C TRP A 303 3.34 -2.45 -16.10
N PHE A 304 4.60 -2.18 -15.73
CA PHE A 304 5.50 -1.41 -16.59
C PHE A 304 5.98 -2.20 -17.81
N ASP A 305 5.94 -3.53 -17.76
CA ASP A 305 6.24 -4.39 -18.91
C ASP A 305 4.96 -4.68 -19.70
N ARG A 306 4.79 -3.99 -20.82
CA ARG A 306 3.65 -4.16 -21.73
C ARG A 306 3.51 -5.58 -22.27
N GLN A 307 4.60 -6.34 -22.37
CA GLN A 307 4.56 -7.73 -22.83
C GLN A 307 3.99 -8.68 -21.76
N ALA A 308 4.09 -8.29 -20.49
CA ALA A 308 3.53 -9.04 -19.36
C ALA A 308 2.03 -8.76 -19.11
N TRP A 309 1.40 -7.86 -19.88
CA TRP A 309 -0.01 -7.56 -19.68
C TRP A 309 -0.91 -8.72 -20.10
N PRO A 310 -2.01 -8.99 -19.37
CA PRO A 310 -3.04 -9.90 -19.85
C PRO A 310 -3.51 -9.51 -21.26
N LYS A 311 -3.69 -10.49 -22.14
CA LYS A 311 -4.03 -10.28 -23.56
C LYS A 311 -5.30 -9.44 -23.76
N ASP A 312 -6.24 -9.51 -22.81
CA ASP A 312 -7.47 -8.74 -22.87
C ASP A 312 -7.31 -7.28 -22.43
N PHE A 313 -6.16 -6.87 -21.88
CA PHE A 313 -5.94 -5.49 -21.42
C PHE A 313 -5.61 -4.56 -22.60
N LYS A 314 -6.18 -3.35 -22.58
CA LYS A 314 -6.00 -2.32 -23.61
C LYS A 314 -5.39 -1.06 -23.02
N GLY A 315 -4.56 -0.36 -23.78
CA GLY A 315 -3.89 0.88 -23.37
C GLY A 315 -2.37 0.76 -23.39
N GLN A 316 -1.68 1.76 -22.87
CA GLN A 316 -0.21 1.87 -22.92
C GLN A 316 0.40 2.29 -21.59
N TYR A 317 -0.38 2.92 -20.73
CA TYR A 317 0.11 3.53 -19.50
C TYR A 317 -0.38 2.74 -18.28
N GLU A 318 0.34 2.85 -17.17
CA GLU A 318 -0.03 2.21 -15.90
C GLU A 318 -1.50 2.45 -15.45
N PRO A 319 -2.12 3.65 -15.56
CA PRO A 319 -3.52 3.79 -15.16
C PRO A 319 -4.49 3.08 -16.12
N ASP A 320 -4.08 2.78 -17.36
CA ASP A 320 -4.85 1.90 -18.23
C ASP A 320 -4.80 0.46 -17.70
N TYR A 321 -3.63 -0.02 -17.25
CA TYR A 321 -3.51 -1.33 -16.59
C TYR A 321 -4.44 -1.40 -15.37
N TYR A 322 -4.42 -0.37 -14.52
CA TYR A 322 -5.26 -0.28 -13.34
C TYR A 322 -6.75 -0.26 -13.70
N ALA A 323 -7.17 0.51 -14.70
CA ALA A 323 -8.56 0.53 -15.15
C ALA A 323 -8.99 -0.85 -15.69
N ASN A 324 -8.16 -1.51 -16.49
CA ASN A 324 -8.46 -2.86 -17.00
C ASN A 324 -8.53 -3.89 -15.86
N ALA A 325 -7.55 -3.88 -14.95
CA ALA A 325 -7.54 -4.75 -13.77
C ALA A 325 -8.78 -4.53 -12.90
N LEU A 326 -9.14 -3.27 -12.66
CA LEU A 326 -10.30 -2.92 -11.87
C LEU A 326 -11.60 -3.45 -12.49
N HIS A 327 -11.90 -3.04 -13.71
CA HIS A 327 -13.19 -3.34 -14.34
C HIS A 327 -13.33 -4.79 -14.77
N LYS A 328 -12.24 -5.43 -15.22
CA LYS A 328 -12.29 -6.79 -15.76
C LYS A 328 -12.02 -7.87 -14.74
N ARG A 329 -11.44 -7.54 -13.58
CA ARG A 329 -11.12 -8.52 -12.51
C ARG A 329 -11.65 -8.06 -11.16
N LEU A 330 -11.13 -6.97 -10.60
CA LEU A 330 -11.29 -6.62 -9.19
C LEU A 330 -12.73 -6.27 -8.77
N MET A 331 -13.51 -5.59 -9.61
CA MET A 331 -14.90 -5.23 -9.28
C MET A 331 -15.83 -6.45 -9.16
N ASN A 332 -15.46 -7.57 -9.78
CA ASN A 332 -16.20 -8.83 -9.73
C ASN A 332 -15.50 -9.89 -8.85
N ALA A 333 -14.44 -9.50 -8.16
CA ALA A 333 -13.63 -10.41 -7.36
C ALA A 333 -14.40 -10.98 -6.16
N ARG A 334 -13.91 -12.13 -5.68
CA ARG A 334 -14.45 -12.82 -4.51
C ARG A 334 -13.32 -13.14 -3.53
N PRO A 335 -13.36 -12.63 -2.28
CA PRO A 335 -14.38 -11.72 -1.73
C PRO A 335 -14.41 -10.35 -2.44
N PRO A 336 -15.54 -9.62 -2.42
CA PRO A 336 -15.62 -8.32 -3.09
C PRO A 336 -14.79 -7.25 -2.38
N LEU A 337 -14.34 -6.23 -3.12
CA LEU A 337 -13.45 -5.17 -2.62
C LEU A 337 -13.86 -4.58 -1.26
N HIS A 338 -15.14 -4.21 -1.09
CA HIS A 338 -15.63 -3.63 0.17
C HIS A 338 -15.55 -4.56 1.39
N VAL A 339 -15.42 -5.87 1.20
CA VAL A 339 -15.18 -6.83 2.29
C VAL A 339 -13.69 -6.87 2.60
N THR A 340 -12.85 -7.07 1.59
CA THR A 340 -11.39 -7.19 1.74
C THR A 340 -10.74 -5.94 2.31
N LEU A 341 -11.30 -4.77 1.99
CA LEU A 341 -10.79 -3.47 2.41
C LEU A 341 -11.21 -3.04 3.82
N ARG A 342 -12.06 -3.81 4.50
CA ARG A 342 -12.41 -3.61 5.91
C ARG A 342 -11.50 -4.46 6.77
N HIS A 343 -10.73 -3.81 7.64
CA HIS A 343 -9.79 -4.48 8.55
C HIS A 343 -10.18 -4.35 10.01
N LEU A 344 -11.24 -3.59 10.31
CA LEU A 344 -11.90 -3.58 11.61
C LEU A 344 -12.90 -4.73 11.77
N PRO A 345 -12.99 -5.34 12.96
CA PRO A 345 -14.13 -6.19 13.31
C PRO A 345 -15.38 -5.30 13.40
N THR A 346 -16.27 -5.40 12.43
CA THR A 346 -17.56 -4.67 12.46
C THR A 346 -18.40 -5.10 13.66
N ALA A 347 -18.98 -4.14 14.37
CA ALA A 347 -20.07 -4.39 15.31
C ALA A 347 -21.33 -4.85 14.55
N GLY A 348 -21.45 -6.17 14.34
CA GLY A 348 -22.65 -6.92 13.89
C GLY A 348 -22.97 -6.94 12.38
N PRO A 349 -23.67 -7.98 11.84
CA PRO A 349 -23.70 -9.40 12.22
C PRO A 349 -22.70 -10.25 11.41
N ALA A 350 -22.25 -11.35 12.05
CA ALA A 350 -21.34 -12.41 11.59
C ALA A 350 -19.95 -11.95 11.04
N PRO A 351 -18.96 -11.79 11.93
CA PRO A 351 -17.57 -11.58 11.57
C PRO A 351 -17.01 -12.77 10.76
N ILE A 352 -16.25 -12.47 9.70
CA ILE A 352 -15.16 -13.37 9.31
C ILE A 352 -14.14 -13.27 10.47
N PRO A 353 -13.72 -14.37 11.11
CA PRO A 353 -12.95 -14.29 12.35
C PRO A 353 -11.62 -13.55 12.14
N ASN A 354 -11.48 -12.39 12.79
CA ASN A 354 -10.18 -11.78 13.06
C ASN A 354 -9.45 -12.67 14.09
N PRO A 355 -8.13 -12.89 13.96
CA PRO A 355 -7.30 -13.47 15.02
C PRO A 355 -7.20 -12.42 16.14
N THR A 356 -8.19 -12.43 17.04
CA THR A 356 -8.05 -11.77 18.34
C THR A 356 -7.21 -12.66 19.22
N THR A 357 -6.35 -12.03 20.02
CA THR A 357 -5.69 -12.57 21.21
C THR A 357 -6.69 -12.95 22.30
N LYS A 358 -7.76 -13.68 21.94
CA LYS A 358 -8.56 -14.44 22.88
C LYS A 358 -7.96 -15.85 22.95
N PRO A 359 -7.88 -16.47 24.15
CA PRO A 359 -7.41 -17.84 24.27
C PRO A 359 -8.09 -18.73 23.23
N ALA A 360 -7.36 -19.71 22.70
CA ALA A 360 -7.97 -20.81 21.96
C ALA A 360 -9.28 -21.20 22.66
N PRO A 361 -10.39 -21.41 21.93
CA PRO A 361 -11.59 -21.96 22.54
C PRO A 361 -11.15 -23.18 23.34
N ALA A 362 -11.56 -23.24 24.60
CA ALA A 362 -11.14 -24.28 25.54
C ALA A 362 -11.25 -25.64 24.84
N GLY A 363 -10.10 -26.27 24.55
CA GLY A 363 -10.05 -27.58 23.89
C GLY A 363 -9.19 -27.73 22.63
N ALA A 364 -8.53 -26.69 22.07
CA ALA A 364 -7.62 -26.91 20.94
C ALA A 364 -6.39 -27.75 21.37
N ALA A 365 -6.28 -28.97 20.87
CA ALA A 365 -5.21 -29.91 21.20
C ALA A 365 -4.10 -29.89 20.14
N LEU A 366 -2.90 -30.36 20.50
CA LEU A 366 -1.79 -30.51 19.55
C LEU A 366 -2.12 -31.48 18.39
N SER A 367 -3.10 -32.36 18.57
CA SER A 367 -3.65 -33.18 17.49
C SER A 367 -4.30 -32.35 16.37
N ASP A 368 -4.89 -31.20 16.72
CA ASP A 368 -5.66 -30.39 15.78
C ASP A 368 -4.78 -29.54 14.86
N ILE A 369 -3.50 -29.33 15.23
CA ILE A 369 -2.50 -28.65 14.39
C ILE A 369 -1.72 -29.63 13.49
N ALA A 370 -1.70 -30.93 13.81
CA ALA A 370 -0.99 -31.91 12.99
C ALA A 370 -1.69 -32.06 11.62
N GLY A 371 -0.90 -32.13 10.54
CA GLY A 371 -1.45 -32.28 9.19
C GLY A 371 -0.57 -31.70 8.10
N THR A 372 -1.02 -31.87 6.86
CA THR A 372 -0.41 -31.26 5.67
C THR A 372 -1.05 -29.91 5.40
N TYR A 373 -0.23 -28.94 5.04
CA TYR A 373 -0.65 -27.58 4.74
C TYR A 373 -0.06 -27.14 3.40
N ARG A 374 -0.84 -26.35 2.65
CA ARG A 374 -0.42 -25.81 1.35
C ARG A 374 -0.74 -24.34 1.19
N ARG A 375 0.24 -23.57 0.71
CA ARG A 375 0.02 -22.22 0.19
C ARG A 375 -0.65 -22.30 -1.17
N THR A 376 -1.61 -21.41 -1.45
CA THR A 376 -2.21 -21.31 -2.79
C THR A 376 -1.86 -19.96 -3.42
N PRO A 377 -1.28 -19.93 -4.64
CA PRO A 377 -0.88 -21.08 -5.46
C PRO A 377 0.37 -21.80 -4.91
N VAL A 378 0.50 -23.10 -5.19
CA VAL A 378 1.71 -23.89 -4.93
C VAL A 378 2.68 -23.68 -6.09
N GLU A 379 3.70 -22.86 -5.88
CA GLU A 379 4.71 -22.58 -6.93
C GLU A 379 5.99 -23.41 -6.82
N ASN A 380 6.30 -23.96 -5.64
CA ASN A 380 7.51 -24.77 -5.41
C ASN A 380 7.34 -25.66 -4.16
N ASP A 381 8.33 -26.50 -3.90
CA ASP A 381 8.32 -27.46 -2.79
C ASP A 381 8.45 -26.84 -1.38
N TRP A 382 8.62 -25.53 -1.26
CA TRP A 382 8.53 -24.82 0.02
C TRP A 382 7.10 -24.48 0.41
N HIS A 383 6.17 -24.45 -0.56
CA HIS A 383 4.77 -24.06 -0.37
C HIS A 383 3.87 -25.17 0.16
N VAL A 384 4.39 -26.40 0.27
CA VAL A 384 3.68 -27.53 0.88
C VAL A 384 4.54 -28.08 2.00
N GLY A 385 3.94 -28.25 3.18
CA GLY A 385 4.64 -28.85 4.30
C GLY A 385 3.71 -29.46 5.33
N LYS A 386 4.31 -30.22 6.24
CA LYS A 386 3.63 -31.01 7.24
C LYS A 386 4.03 -30.52 8.62
N ILE A 387 3.03 -30.30 9.47
CA ILE A 387 3.22 -30.18 10.91
C ILE A 387 3.09 -31.58 11.52
N SER A 388 4.16 -32.03 12.16
CA SER A 388 4.19 -33.30 12.89
C SER A 388 4.31 -33.00 14.37
N THR A 389 3.50 -33.68 15.18
CA THR A 389 3.58 -33.63 16.64
C THR A 389 4.15 -34.94 17.16
N GLY A 390 5.01 -34.85 18.18
CA GLY A 390 5.73 -35.99 18.73
C GLY A 390 4.84 -37.03 19.40
N SER A 391 4.38 -38.00 18.62
CA SER A 391 4.14 -39.40 19.01
C SER A 391 4.66 -40.37 17.95
N ALA A 392 5.58 -39.92 17.08
CA ALA A 392 6.33 -40.80 16.19
C ALA A 392 7.52 -41.41 16.96
N LYS A 393 7.70 -42.74 16.88
CA LYS A 393 8.78 -43.50 17.56
C LYS A 393 10.11 -42.75 17.51
N GLY A 394 10.66 -42.43 18.68
CA GLY A 394 11.96 -41.75 18.82
C GLY A 394 11.90 -40.23 19.03
N SER A 395 10.73 -39.58 19.00
CA SER A 395 10.59 -38.15 19.31
C SER A 395 10.13 -37.92 20.77
N LYS A 396 10.80 -36.99 21.48
CA LYS A 396 10.38 -36.57 22.83
C LYS A 396 8.95 -36.01 22.78
N LYS A 397 8.09 -36.46 23.69
CA LYS A 397 6.69 -36.03 23.85
C LYS A 397 6.63 -34.49 23.84
N GLY A 398 5.78 -33.90 23.02
CA GLY A 398 5.55 -32.46 22.97
C GLY A 398 6.39 -31.65 21.96
N VAL A 399 7.26 -32.29 21.17
CA VAL A 399 7.98 -31.59 20.09
C VAL A 399 7.07 -31.43 18.86
N VAL A 400 6.92 -30.20 18.38
CA VAL A 400 6.18 -29.87 17.15
C VAL A 400 7.18 -29.43 16.09
N MET A 401 7.10 -30.04 14.91
CA MET A 401 8.02 -29.80 13.80
C MET A 401 7.26 -29.42 12.55
N TRP A 402 7.75 -28.40 11.86
CA TRP A 402 7.40 -28.16 10.45
C TRP A 402 8.42 -28.85 9.55
N ARG A 403 7.97 -29.44 8.45
CA ARG A 403 8.81 -29.91 7.35
C ARG A 403 8.15 -29.63 6.01
N ASN A 404 8.81 -28.91 5.12
CA ASN A 404 8.32 -28.69 3.75
C ASN A 404 8.74 -29.82 2.79
N LYS A 405 8.14 -29.85 1.59
CA LYS A 405 8.50 -30.82 0.53
C LYS A 405 9.94 -30.65 0.03
N ALA A 406 10.51 -29.45 0.14
CA ALA A 406 11.91 -29.18 -0.17
C ALA A 406 12.90 -29.78 0.87
N GLY A 407 12.39 -30.49 1.88
CA GLY A 407 13.19 -31.22 2.86
C GLY A 407 13.72 -30.35 4.01
N ARG A 408 13.35 -29.07 4.10
CA ARG A 408 13.71 -28.18 5.21
C ARG A 408 12.74 -28.35 6.36
N SER A 409 13.28 -28.36 7.57
CA SER A 409 12.51 -28.53 8.80
C SER A 409 13.02 -27.63 9.92
N TRP A 410 12.12 -27.22 10.80
CA TRP A 410 12.44 -26.46 12.01
C TRP A 410 11.41 -26.71 13.10
N ARG A 411 11.80 -26.39 14.33
CA ARG A 411 10.94 -26.53 15.50
C ARG A 411 9.90 -25.43 15.56
N LEU A 412 8.73 -25.82 16.05
CA LEU A 412 7.65 -24.92 16.41
C LEU A 412 7.38 -25.05 17.91
N LYS A 413 7.30 -23.93 18.62
CA LYS A 413 6.84 -23.86 20.01
C LYS A 413 5.36 -23.47 20.00
N PRO A 414 4.43 -24.37 20.37
CA PRO A 414 3.01 -24.05 20.39
C PRO A 414 2.71 -23.01 21.47
N ASP A 415 1.97 -21.98 21.08
CA ASP A 415 1.34 -21.00 21.97
C ASP A 415 -0.13 -20.88 21.55
N LEU A 416 -0.88 -21.95 21.83
CA LEU A 416 -2.28 -22.06 21.42
C LEU A 416 -3.16 -21.03 22.14
N GLY A 417 -2.76 -20.57 23.34
CA GLY A 417 -3.41 -19.45 24.03
C GLY A 417 -3.36 -18.14 23.23
N ARG A 418 -2.34 -17.95 22.37
CA ARG A 418 -2.27 -16.84 21.42
C ARG A 418 -2.61 -17.23 19.98
N GLY A 419 -3.01 -18.48 19.74
CA GLY A 419 -3.29 -18.99 18.40
C GLY A 419 -2.06 -19.04 17.50
N MET A 420 -0.87 -19.29 18.05
CA MET A 420 0.40 -19.21 17.34
C MET A 420 1.24 -20.47 17.48
N LEU A 421 2.09 -20.73 16.49
CA LEU A 421 3.21 -21.67 16.59
C LEU A 421 4.50 -20.89 16.35
N VAL A 422 5.25 -20.61 17.42
CA VAL A 422 6.42 -19.73 17.38
C VAL A 422 7.61 -20.49 16.77
N THR A 423 8.33 -19.85 15.84
CA THR A 423 9.52 -20.41 15.20
C THR A 423 10.79 -20.04 15.99
N GLY A 424 11.89 -20.74 15.74
CA GLY A 424 13.20 -20.47 16.35
C GLY A 424 14.29 -20.14 15.31
N PRO A 425 15.53 -19.93 15.76
CA PRO A 425 16.68 -19.65 14.87
C PRO A 425 16.97 -20.75 13.84
N ASP A 426 16.42 -21.96 14.01
CA ASP A 426 16.48 -23.07 13.06
C ASP A 426 15.55 -22.89 11.84
N ASN A 427 14.66 -21.90 11.86
CA ASN A 427 13.90 -21.46 10.69
C ASN A 427 14.81 -20.62 9.76
N PRO A 428 15.00 -20.99 8.48
CA PRO A 428 15.88 -20.26 7.56
C PRO A 428 15.42 -18.82 7.27
N TYR A 429 14.16 -18.50 7.57
CA TYR A 429 13.59 -17.15 7.45
C TYR A 429 13.75 -16.32 8.73
N PHE A 430 14.21 -16.91 9.84
CA PHE A 430 14.17 -16.28 11.14
C PHE A 430 14.92 -14.95 11.11
N GLU A 431 16.18 -14.92 10.66
CA GLU A 431 16.98 -13.68 10.66
C GLU A 431 16.84 -12.85 9.37
N SER A 432 16.41 -13.48 8.28
CA SER A 432 16.48 -12.91 6.93
C SER A 432 15.18 -12.28 6.42
N GLN A 433 14.06 -12.44 7.14
CA GLN A 433 12.71 -11.99 6.73
C GLN A 433 12.01 -11.14 7.82
N PRO A 434 10.89 -10.45 7.50
CA PRO A 434 10.16 -9.59 8.45
C PRO A 434 9.65 -10.33 9.70
N VAL A 435 9.05 -9.61 10.65
CA VAL A 435 8.44 -10.18 11.87
C VAL A 435 7.45 -11.32 11.55
N SER A 436 6.83 -11.32 10.37
CA SER A 436 5.96 -12.40 9.86
C SER A 436 6.65 -13.76 9.65
N ALA A 437 7.97 -13.85 9.84
CA ALA A 437 8.74 -15.09 9.85
C ALA A 437 8.86 -15.74 11.25
N ARG A 438 8.38 -15.08 12.31
CA ARG A 438 8.61 -15.48 13.71
C ARG A 438 7.57 -16.45 14.25
N ASP A 439 6.43 -16.58 13.59
CA ASP A 439 5.36 -17.47 14.02
C ASP A 439 4.51 -17.93 12.83
N PHE A 440 3.84 -19.07 13.01
CA PHE A 440 2.69 -19.45 12.21
C PHE A 440 1.44 -19.02 12.96
N THR A 441 0.69 -18.06 12.41
CA THR A 441 -0.54 -17.59 13.02
C THR A 441 -1.70 -18.50 12.60
N LEU A 442 -2.27 -19.28 13.53
CA LEU A 442 -3.34 -20.24 13.25
C LEU A 442 -4.63 -19.53 12.84
N ILE A 443 -5.31 -20.07 11.83
CA ILE A 443 -6.59 -19.57 11.32
C ILE A 443 -7.68 -20.58 11.66
N TYR A 444 -8.74 -20.10 12.30
CA TYR A 444 -9.88 -20.89 12.74
C TYR A 444 -11.13 -20.56 11.92
N LYS A 445 -11.98 -21.57 11.69
CA LYS A 445 -13.34 -21.41 11.20
C LYS A 445 -14.31 -21.80 12.31
N THR A 446 -15.19 -20.89 12.69
CA THR A 446 -16.31 -21.16 13.59
C THR A 446 -17.51 -21.65 12.78
N ASN A 447 -18.17 -22.72 13.22
CA ASN A 447 -19.46 -23.13 12.69
C ASN A 447 -20.55 -22.51 13.56
N ALA A 448 -21.38 -21.64 12.99
CA ALA A 448 -22.58 -21.16 13.69
C ALA A 448 -23.49 -22.35 13.99
N GLY A 449 -23.81 -22.60 15.26
CA GLY A 449 -24.78 -23.61 15.71
C GLY A 449 -24.21 -24.91 16.28
N MET A 450 -22.91 -25.19 16.15
CA MET A 450 -22.24 -26.32 16.82
C MET A 450 -20.97 -25.83 17.49
N GLY A 451 -21.00 -25.68 18.81
CA GLY A 451 -19.88 -25.12 19.59
C GLY A 451 -18.55 -25.81 19.28
N GLY A 452 -17.70 -25.14 18.51
CA GLY A 452 -16.35 -25.60 18.19
C GLY A 452 -15.72 -24.76 17.06
N ALA A 453 -14.48 -24.31 17.27
CA ALA A 453 -13.68 -23.67 16.22
C ALA A 453 -12.69 -24.69 15.63
N LYS A 454 -12.69 -24.87 14.31
CA LYS A 454 -11.79 -25.80 13.61
C LYS A 454 -10.61 -25.04 13.02
N ILE A 455 -9.39 -25.54 13.19
CA ILE A 455 -8.21 -25.01 12.50
C ILE A 455 -8.31 -25.32 11.01
N ILE A 456 -8.28 -24.29 10.16
CA ILE A 456 -8.35 -24.42 8.70
C ILE A 456 -7.03 -24.09 8.00
N GLY A 457 -6.02 -23.64 8.73
CA GLY A 457 -4.72 -23.28 8.18
C GLY A 457 -3.93 -22.38 9.13
N PHE A 458 -2.87 -21.77 8.60
CA PHE A 458 -2.10 -20.72 9.28
C PHE A 458 -1.60 -19.67 8.30
N LYS A 459 -1.20 -18.51 8.79
CA LYS A 459 -0.42 -17.52 8.04
C LYS A 459 1.06 -17.61 8.42
N PHE A 460 1.94 -17.55 7.43
CA PHE A 460 3.39 -17.49 7.61
C PHE A 460 3.98 -16.65 6.48
N LEU A 461 4.91 -15.74 6.80
CA LEU A 461 5.45 -14.75 5.85
C LEU A 461 4.38 -13.90 5.15
N GLY A 462 3.23 -13.71 5.80
CA GLY A 462 2.09 -12.98 5.24
C GLY A 462 1.22 -13.81 4.28
N GLU A 463 1.59 -15.07 4.02
CA GLU A 463 0.90 -15.96 3.09
C GLU A 463 0.04 -16.98 3.85
N PHE A 464 -1.10 -17.36 3.27
CA PHE A 464 -2.00 -18.34 3.89
C PHE A 464 -1.71 -19.77 3.42
N TYR A 465 -1.46 -20.64 4.39
CA TYR A 465 -1.28 -22.07 4.23
C TYR A 465 -2.54 -22.80 4.72
N ARG A 466 -3.33 -23.31 3.78
CA ARG A 466 -4.56 -24.06 4.08
C ARG A 466 -4.22 -25.46 4.56
N LYS A 467 -4.89 -25.92 5.62
CA LYS A 467 -4.84 -27.32 6.07
C LYS A 467 -5.61 -28.20 5.08
N ASP A 468 -4.99 -29.29 4.65
CA ASP A 468 -5.63 -30.30 3.78
C ASP A 468 -6.67 -31.14 4.53
#